data_AF-A0A9P6E0K9-F1
#
_entry.id   AF-A0A9P6E0K9-F1
#
_cell.length_a   1.000
_cell.length_b   1.000
_cell.length_c   1.000
_cell.angle_alpha   90.00
_cell.angle_beta   90.00
_cell.angle_gamma   90.00
#
_symmetry.space_group_name_H-M   'P 1'
#
loop_
_entity.id
_entity.type
_entity.pdbx_description
1 polymer ?
#
loop_
_entity_poly.entity_id
_entity_poly.type
_entity_poly.pdbx_seq_one_letter_code
_entity_poly.pdbx_strand_id
1 'polypeptide(L)'
;YHPSRFLRGPPTDLFRDNLLPDQKYATGWIGGGWTNDWMTYINVIFLAQITNRIPIIGPFVPSHVGNGEEAGFVPFGDVFDVPRLAEAMHFPLLEWRDVKKPTVPGADRETFGGWTAWSRWDSIRRGLPRGNQVEGNLSLEVSYTPVHKSAKLPIDWDYSHVSLMELARLAYLPGREAALLESPEPFVSEGPNAVRIPPDHHLLCLDFLYYASILQPFEWDAEYFLPWSKIGTHTHFTPRMTSLAQEYLMRLFHVDNKEDIPPFISVHLRHGDFKGTCAPNVSLKECFAPLPVVAVRVDEIQAELGARPQFQEVGGGPAKLPIVLTSDEQDPEWWDDVRSRGWLFVDHGPDGEDTKNKLGRWYPVFIDAVIQSMGHGFVGTWGSTMSVMSQRRVEDWQKGATRLVRFGYPGADDH
;
A
#
# COMPACT_ATOMS: atom_id res chain seq x y z
N TYR A 1 10.21 -18.69 -9.30
CA TYR A 1 10.48 -18.24 -7.93
C TYR A 1 10.67 -19.44 -7.02
N HIS A 2 11.79 -19.58 -6.31
CA HIS A 2 11.99 -20.64 -5.30
C HIS A 2 12.80 -20.09 -4.11
N PRO A 3 12.19 -19.90 -2.93
CA PRO A 3 12.86 -19.40 -1.73
C PRO A 3 14.13 -20.19 -1.36
N SER A 4 14.14 -21.50 -1.62
CA SER A 4 15.25 -22.41 -1.34
C SER A 4 16.56 -22.09 -2.07
N ARG A 5 16.56 -21.20 -3.06
CA ARG A 5 17.79 -20.69 -3.69
C ARG A 5 18.46 -19.58 -2.91
N PHE A 6 17.73 -18.97 -1.97
CA PHE A 6 18.11 -17.75 -1.27
C PHE A 6 18.06 -17.91 0.26
N LEU A 7 17.80 -19.13 0.73
CA LEU A 7 17.70 -19.52 2.13
C LEU A 7 18.33 -20.90 2.31
N ARG A 8 18.71 -21.26 3.53
CA ARG A 8 19.30 -22.58 3.84
C ARG A 8 18.27 -23.71 3.80
N GLY A 9 17.00 -23.41 4.08
CA GLY A 9 15.95 -24.40 4.15
C GLY A 9 14.58 -23.83 4.50
N PRO A 10 13.69 -24.63 5.10
CA PRO A 10 12.39 -24.17 5.56
C PRO A 10 12.51 -23.17 6.72
N PRO A 11 11.45 -22.43 7.05
CA PRO A 11 11.45 -21.43 8.12
C PRO A 11 11.92 -22.00 9.47
N THR A 12 12.81 -21.27 10.13
CA THR A 12 13.43 -21.66 11.41
C THR A 12 12.92 -20.82 12.58
N ASP A 13 13.29 -21.20 13.80
CA ASP A 13 12.90 -20.42 14.99
C ASP A 13 13.72 -19.14 15.12
N LEU A 14 14.94 -19.08 14.55
CA LEU A 14 15.79 -17.89 14.46
C LEU A 14 16.00 -17.53 12.99
N PHE A 15 15.81 -16.27 12.60
CA PHE A 15 15.92 -15.91 11.18
C PHE A 15 17.34 -16.12 10.65
N ARG A 16 18.35 -15.86 11.49
CA ARG A 16 19.76 -15.99 11.11
C ARG A 16 20.16 -17.41 10.71
N ASP A 17 19.50 -18.41 11.28
CA ASP A 17 19.78 -19.81 10.96
C ASP A 17 19.38 -20.16 9.52
N ASN A 18 18.42 -19.42 8.94
CA ASN A 18 17.94 -19.66 7.59
C ASN A 18 18.59 -18.76 6.53
N LEU A 19 19.22 -17.65 6.91
CA LEU A 19 19.89 -16.77 5.95
C LEU A 19 21.20 -17.39 5.42
N LEU A 20 21.45 -17.22 4.12
CA LEU A 20 22.70 -17.62 3.49
C LEU A 20 23.81 -16.62 3.85
N PRO A 21 24.99 -17.08 4.32
CA PRO A 21 26.03 -16.19 4.84
C PRO A 21 26.73 -15.34 3.78
N ASP A 22 26.69 -15.74 2.51
CA ASP A 22 27.28 -15.07 1.36
C ASP A 22 26.31 -14.11 0.65
N GLN A 23 25.03 -14.13 1.04
CA GLN A 23 24.01 -13.23 0.52
C GLN A 23 23.83 -12.05 1.48
N LYS A 24 23.10 -11.04 1.01
CA LYS A 24 22.68 -9.91 1.84
C LYS A 24 21.21 -9.67 1.65
N TYR A 25 20.55 -9.24 2.71
CA TYR A 25 19.10 -9.11 2.76
C TYR A 25 18.70 -7.68 3.12
N ALA A 26 17.46 -7.33 2.78
CA ALA A 26 16.84 -6.08 3.19
C ALA A 26 15.41 -6.33 3.68
N THR A 27 15.02 -5.68 4.76
CA THR A 27 13.66 -5.69 5.30
C THR A 27 13.27 -4.27 5.68
N GLY A 28 11.98 -4.02 5.77
CA GLY A 28 11.47 -2.82 6.40
C GLY A 28 10.06 -3.06 6.91
N TRP A 29 9.60 -2.15 7.75
CA TRP A 29 8.33 -2.33 8.44
C TRP A 29 7.29 -1.33 8.02
N ILE A 30 6.05 -1.71 8.31
CA ILE A 30 4.83 -1.03 7.90
C ILE A 30 4.19 -0.30 9.09
N GLY A 31 3.09 0.40 8.92
CA GLY A 31 2.53 1.20 10.02
C GLY A 31 1.64 2.36 9.61
N GLY A 32 1.04 2.27 8.42
CA GLY A 32 -0.01 3.18 7.95
C GLY A 32 -1.29 2.41 7.64
N GLY A 33 -2.12 2.91 6.72
CA GLY A 33 -3.20 2.12 6.12
C GLY A 33 -2.66 1.07 5.14
N TRP A 34 -3.50 0.13 4.69
CA TRP A 34 -3.05 -1.00 3.86
C TRP A 34 -2.28 -0.57 2.61
N THR A 35 -2.75 0.47 1.92
CA THR A 35 -2.08 1.02 0.74
C THR A 35 -0.77 1.73 1.08
N ASN A 36 -0.66 2.38 2.25
CA ASN A 36 0.62 2.92 2.72
C ASN A 36 1.62 1.79 3.02
N ASP A 37 1.13 0.68 3.58
CA ASP A 37 1.92 -0.50 3.89
C ASP A 37 2.39 -1.19 2.60
N TRP A 38 1.52 -1.30 1.60
CA TRP A 38 1.88 -1.77 0.26
C TRP A 38 2.95 -0.88 -0.36
N MET A 39 2.76 0.45 -0.39
CA MET A 39 3.76 1.41 -0.87
C MET A 39 5.10 1.28 -0.16
N THR A 40 5.06 1.07 1.17
CA THR A 40 6.26 0.83 1.98
C THR A 40 7.01 -0.42 1.51
N TYR A 41 6.31 -1.52 1.27
CA TYR A 41 6.95 -2.73 0.75
C TYR A 41 7.53 -2.55 -0.66
N ILE A 42 6.85 -1.82 -1.55
CA ILE A 42 7.44 -1.50 -2.86
C ILE A 42 8.74 -0.70 -2.70
N ASN A 43 8.76 0.28 -1.80
CA ASN A 43 9.97 1.06 -1.50
C ASN A 43 11.09 0.19 -0.89
N VAL A 44 10.77 -0.78 -0.03
CA VAL A 44 11.75 -1.77 0.48
C VAL A 44 12.31 -2.62 -0.65
N ILE A 45 11.47 -3.13 -1.54
CA ILE A 45 11.90 -3.96 -2.69
C ILE A 45 12.82 -3.14 -3.61
N PHE A 46 12.46 -1.89 -3.89
CA PHE A 46 13.29 -0.99 -4.70
C PHE A 46 14.65 -0.73 -4.05
N LEU A 47 14.66 -0.41 -2.75
CA LEU A 47 15.88 -0.20 -1.99
C LEU A 47 16.77 -1.46 -2.01
N ALA A 48 16.17 -2.64 -1.92
CA ALA A 48 16.88 -3.91 -2.01
C ALA A 48 17.51 -4.11 -3.40
N GLN A 49 16.78 -3.81 -4.48
CA GLN A 49 17.30 -3.86 -5.85
C GLN A 49 18.53 -2.95 -6.04
N ILE A 50 18.42 -1.68 -5.67
CA ILE A 50 19.52 -0.71 -5.87
C ILE A 50 20.71 -0.92 -4.92
N THR A 51 20.56 -1.76 -3.88
CA THR A 51 21.63 -2.12 -2.96
C THR A 51 22.15 -3.56 -3.14
N ASN A 52 21.65 -4.27 -4.16
CA ASN A 52 21.95 -5.68 -4.44
C ASN A 52 21.73 -6.60 -3.22
N ARG A 53 20.54 -6.47 -2.61
CA ARG A 53 20.08 -7.26 -1.46
C ARG A 53 18.79 -7.97 -1.79
N ILE A 54 18.55 -9.11 -1.16
CA ILE A 54 17.32 -9.88 -1.30
C ILE A 54 16.27 -9.31 -0.34
N PRO A 55 15.14 -8.76 -0.83
CA PRO A 55 14.09 -8.23 0.02
C PRO A 55 13.37 -9.36 0.75
N ILE A 56 13.07 -9.13 2.03
CA ILE A 56 12.23 -9.96 2.89
C ILE A 56 11.05 -9.07 3.34
N ILE A 57 9.86 -9.30 2.79
CA ILE A 57 8.67 -8.51 3.14
C ILE A 57 7.82 -9.20 4.21
N GLY A 58 7.19 -8.39 5.06
CA GLY A 58 6.31 -8.88 6.12
C GLY A 58 4.87 -9.11 5.65
N PRO A 59 4.03 -9.70 6.50
CA PRO A 59 2.57 -9.64 6.33
C PRO A 59 2.05 -8.20 6.48
N PHE A 60 0.84 -7.95 5.99
CA PHE A 60 0.05 -6.77 6.32
C PHE A 60 -0.46 -6.82 7.76
N VAL A 61 -0.48 -5.66 8.42
CA VAL A 61 -0.99 -5.51 9.80
C VAL A 61 -2.36 -4.83 9.80
N PRO A 62 -3.29 -5.26 10.66
CA PRO A 62 -4.66 -4.76 10.60
C PRO A 62 -4.83 -3.39 11.26
N SER A 63 -4.03 -2.39 10.85
CA SER A 63 -4.00 -1.04 11.44
C SER A 63 -5.31 -0.25 11.34
N HIS A 64 -6.15 -0.58 10.35
CA HIS A 64 -7.36 0.17 9.97
C HIS A 64 -8.56 -0.74 9.70
N VAL A 65 -8.40 -2.07 9.84
CA VAL A 65 -9.47 -3.07 9.68
C VAL A 65 -9.80 -3.82 10.97
N GLY A 66 -9.20 -3.41 12.09
CA GLY A 66 -9.41 -4.00 13.41
C GLY A 66 -8.13 -4.00 14.24
N ASN A 67 -7.86 -5.11 14.90
CA ASN A 67 -6.60 -5.37 15.60
C ASN A 67 -6.09 -6.78 15.24
N GLY A 68 -4.89 -7.13 15.72
CA GLY A 68 -4.26 -8.42 15.43
C GLY A 68 -5.09 -9.63 15.87
N GLU A 69 -5.92 -9.50 16.90
CA GLU A 69 -6.77 -10.58 17.42
C GLU A 69 -8.00 -10.81 16.53
N GLU A 70 -8.62 -9.74 16.04
CA GLU A 70 -9.86 -9.81 15.28
C GLU A 70 -9.65 -10.07 13.78
N ALA A 71 -8.64 -9.41 13.19
CA ALA A 71 -8.43 -9.42 11.74
C ALA A 71 -7.25 -10.29 11.32
N GLY A 72 -6.30 -10.54 12.22
CA GLY A 72 -5.08 -11.28 11.92
C GLY A 72 -4.13 -10.54 10.97
N PHE A 73 -2.95 -11.14 10.80
CA PHE A 73 -1.95 -10.70 9.84
C PHE A 73 -2.16 -11.44 8.52
N VAL A 74 -2.08 -10.72 7.39
CA VAL A 74 -2.24 -11.34 6.06
C VAL A 74 -0.90 -11.31 5.34
N PRO A 75 -0.33 -12.48 4.98
CA PRO A 75 0.90 -12.52 4.20
C PRO A 75 0.79 -11.76 2.87
N PHE A 76 1.88 -11.12 2.44
CA PHE A 76 1.90 -10.34 1.21
C PHE A 76 1.51 -11.19 -0.01
N GLY A 77 2.03 -12.41 -0.08
CA GLY A 77 1.77 -13.34 -1.17
C GLY A 77 0.36 -13.95 -1.21
N ASP A 78 -0.46 -13.72 -0.18
CA ASP A 78 -1.88 -14.13 -0.20
C ASP A 78 -2.73 -13.12 -0.99
N VAL A 79 -2.27 -11.87 -1.07
CA VAL A 79 -2.93 -10.77 -1.78
C VAL A 79 -2.31 -10.56 -3.17
N PHE A 80 -0.98 -10.60 -3.26
CA PHE A 80 -0.23 -10.34 -4.49
C PHE A 80 0.53 -11.58 -5.00
N ASP A 81 0.61 -11.76 -6.31
CA ASP A 81 1.30 -12.88 -6.94
C ASP A 81 2.82 -12.70 -6.88
N VAL A 82 3.44 -13.16 -5.79
CA VAL A 82 4.89 -13.08 -5.56
C VAL A 82 5.71 -13.80 -6.64
N PRO A 83 5.37 -15.03 -7.09
CA PRO A 83 6.06 -15.67 -8.20
C PRO A 83 6.09 -14.82 -9.47
N ARG A 84 4.94 -14.28 -9.89
CA ARG A 84 4.84 -13.41 -11.07
C ARG A 84 5.62 -12.12 -10.90
N LEU A 85 5.57 -11.50 -9.72
CA LEU A 85 6.31 -10.29 -9.42
C LEU A 85 7.83 -10.51 -9.49
N ALA A 86 8.33 -11.57 -8.85
CA ALA A 86 9.75 -11.93 -8.87
C ALA A 86 10.25 -12.22 -10.29
N GLU A 87 9.43 -12.87 -11.12
CA GLU A 87 9.73 -13.11 -12.53
C GLU A 87 9.79 -11.80 -13.33
N ALA A 88 8.80 -10.93 -13.21
CA ALA A 88 8.73 -9.66 -13.92
C ALA A 88 9.89 -8.71 -13.56
N MET A 89 10.33 -8.72 -12.31
CA MET A 89 11.47 -7.93 -11.86
C MET A 89 12.82 -8.54 -12.22
N HIS A 90 12.86 -9.82 -12.64
CA HIS A 90 14.07 -10.63 -12.69
C HIS A 90 14.90 -10.56 -11.39
N PHE A 91 14.21 -10.55 -10.25
CA PHE A 91 14.82 -10.30 -8.94
C PHE A 91 14.14 -11.14 -7.85
N PRO A 92 14.88 -11.73 -6.89
CA PRO A 92 14.26 -12.53 -5.84
C PRO A 92 13.43 -11.66 -4.88
N LEU A 93 12.40 -12.27 -4.30
CA LEU A 93 11.52 -11.61 -3.34
C LEU A 93 11.06 -12.61 -2.28
N LEU A 94 11.57 -12.53 -1.06
CA LEU A 94 11.18 -13.44 0.03
C LEU A 94 10.11 -12.82 0.91
N GLU A 95 9.31 -13.66 1.56
CA GLU A 95 8.44 -13.24 2.65
C GLU A 95 9.01 -13.70 4.00
N TRP A 96 8.70 -12.99 5.08
CA TRP A 96 9.13 -13.41 6.43
C TRP A 96 8.67 -14.82 6.81
N ARG A 97 7.52 -15.27 6.26
CA ARG A 97 7.03 -16.64 6.41
C ARG A 97 7.91 -17.70 5.74
N ASP A 98 8.79 -17.32 4.80
CA ASP A 98 9.79 -18.20 4.21
C ASP A 98 11.03 -18.34 5.11
N VAL A 99 11.27 -17.34 5.97
CA VAL A 99 12.52 -17.18 6.72
C VAL A 99 12.40 -17.70 8.15
N LYS A 100 11.34 -17.29 8.87
CA LYS A 100 11.17 -17.53 10.30
C LYS A 100 9.75 -17.99 10.61
N LYS A 101 9.62 -18.92 11.56
CA LYS A 101 8.31 -19.35 12.07
C LYS A 101 7.61 -18.21 12.82
N PRO A 102 6.27 -18.15 12.80
CA PRO A 102 5.53 -17.15 13.56
C PRO A 102 5.79 -17.25 15.06
N THR A 103 5.60 -16.14 15.79
CA THR A 103 5.78 -16.05 17.23
C THR A 103 5.02 -17.14 17.98
N VAL A 104 5.71 -17.79 18.93
CA VAL A 104 5.08 -18.58 19.99
C VAL A 104 4.98 -17.69 21.25
N PRO A 105 3.82 -17.62 21.94
CA PRO A 105 3.69 -16.83 23.17
C PRO A 105 4.78 -17.18 24.20
N GLY A 106 5.47 -16.16 24.71
CA GLY A 106 6.56 -16.33 25.67
C GLY A 106 7.91 -16.72 25.07
N ALA A 107 8.04 -16.82 23.75
CA ALA A 107 9.33 -17.02 23.11
C ALA A 107 10.26 -15.81 23.30
N ASP A 108 11.54 -16.10 23.53
CA ASP A 108 12.59 -15.07 23.54
C ASP A 108 12.60 -14.32 22.20
N ARG A 109 12.83 -13.01 22.28
CA ARG A 109 12.91 -12.16 21.10
C ARG A 109 14.33 -12.14 20.55
N GLU A 110 14.46 -12.47 19.26
CA GLU A 110 15.72 -12.36 18.53
C GLU A 110 16.03 -10.88 18.29
N THR A 111 17.23 -10.46 18.69
CA THR A 111 17.61 -9.05 18.69
C THR A 111 18.54 -8.70 17.53
N PHE A 112 18.36 -7.53 16.94
CA PHE A 112 19.29 -6.97 15.95
C PHE A 112 19.12 -5.45 15.81
N GLY A 113 20.05 -4.82 15.10
CA GLY A 113 20.00 -3.37 14.84
C GLY A 113 19.40 -3.04 13.48
N GLY A 114 18.68 -1.92 13.40
CA GLY A 114 18.16 -1.34 12.16
C GLY A 114 18.38 0.17 12.08
N TRP A 115 17.94 0.76 10.98
CA TRP A 115 17.93 2.21 10.76
C TRP A 115 16.52 2.76 10.93
N THR A 116 16.41 4.01 11.40
CA THR A 116 15.14 4.72 11.46
C THR A 116 15.17 5.96 10.59
N ALA A 117 14.34 5.95 9.55
CA ALA A 117 14.08 7.11 8.70
C ALA A 117 12.99 8.01 9.31
N TRP A 118 12.27 7.53 10.32
CA TRP A 118 11.18 8.23 10.97
C TRP A 118 11.66 9.18 12.08
N SER A 119 12.52 8.67 12.98
CA SER A 119 12.82 9.29 14.27
C SER A 119 13.32 10.73 14.20
N ARG A 120 14.10 11.11 13.19
CA ARG A 120 14.70 12.46 13.16
C ARG A 120 13.72 13.58 12.90
N TRP A 121 12.66 13.28 12.17
CA TRP A 121 11.80 14.32 11.61
C TRP A 121 10.35 14.14 12.01
N ASP A 122 10.00 13.02 12.61
CA ASP A 122 8.64 12.79 13.06
C ASP A 122 8.24 13.72 14.22
N SER A 123 7.05 14.31 14.08
CA SER A 123 6.40 15.11 15.11
C SER A 123 5.49 14.28 16.03
N ILE A 124 5.08 13.07 15.61
CA ILE A 124 4.06 12.26 16.28
C ILE A 124 4.63 11.50 17.49
N ARG A 125 5.74 10.77 17.30
CA ARG A 125 6.47 10.00 18.30
C ARG A 125 7.66 10.75 18.89
N ARG A 126 7.76 12.06 18.64
CA ARG A 126 8.70 12.98 19.31
C ARG A 126 10.16 12.50 19.29
N GLY A 127 10.67 12.11 18.13
CA GLY A 127 12.06 11.70 18.02
C GLY A 127 12.31 10.20 18.11
N LEU A 128 11.28 9.37 18.28
CA LEU A 128 11.41 7.91 18.43
C LEU A 128 11.19 7.17 17.10
N PRO A 129 11.75 5.96 16.93
CA PRO A 129 11.43 5.08 15.81
C PRO A 129 9.91 4.81 15.71
N ARG A 130 9.41 4.55 14.49
CA ARG A 130 7.96 4.38 14.26
C ARG A 130 7.34 3.27 15.13
N GLY A 131 8.09 2.20 15.41
CA GLY A 131 7.63 0.96 16.03
C GLY A 131 6.71 0.16 15.09
N ASN A 132 6.64 -1.16 15.25
CA ASN A 132 5.89 -2.00 14.32
C ASN A 132 5.35 -3.31 14.96
N GLN A 133 4.13 -3.71 14.57
CA GLN A 133 3.46 -4.91 15.10
C GLN A 133 3.99 -6.23 14.49
N VAL A 134 4.54 -6.21 13.28
CA VAL A 134 5.19 -7.36 12.63
C VAL A 134 6.40 -7.82 13.44
N GLU A 135 7.17 -6.91 14.03
CA GLU A 135 8.29 -7.28 14.92
C GLU A 135 7.81 -8.21 16.05
N GLY A 136 6.73 -7.83 16.74
CA GLY A 136 6.13 -8.66 17.79
C GLY A 136 5.58 -10.00 17.27
N ASN A 137 4.96 -10.01 16.09
CA ASN A 137 4.44 -11.22 15.43
C ASN A 137 5.53 -12.18 14.93
N LEU A 138 6.78 -11.70 14.85
CA LEU A 138 7.94 -12.49 14.48
C LEU A 138 8.92 -12.69 15.65
N SER A 139 8.59 -12.31 16.89
CA SER A 139 9.50 -12.36 18.04
C SER A 139 10.83 -11.69 17.73
N LEU A 140 10.77 -10.52 17.09
CA LEU A 140 11.92 -9.67 16.82
C LEU A 140 11.92 -8.50 17.80
N GLU A 141 13.12 -8.08 18.17
CA GLU A 141 13.34 -6.87 18.94
C GLU A 141 14.44 -6.04 18.27
N VAL A 142 14.04 -4.95 17.62
CA VAL A 142 14.94 -4.13 16.81
C VAL A 142 15.37 -2.88 17.58
N SER A 143 16.68 -2.66 17.64
CA SER A 143 17.27 -1.41 18.12
C SER A 143 17.58 -0.51 16.92
N TYR A 144 17.06 0.71 16.90
CA TYR A 144 17.14 1.56 15.72
C TYR A 144 18.18 2.66 15.86
N THR A 145 18.87 2.99 14.78
CA THR A 145 19.79 4.13 14.71
C THR A 145 19.28 5.18 13.71
N PRO A 146 19.26 6.48 14.07
CA PRO A 146 18.91 7.54 13.12
C PRO A 146 19.74 7.49 11.84
N VAL A 147 19.08 7.62 10.69
CA VAL A 147 19.77 7.82 9.40
C VAL A 147 20.49 9.18 9.36
N HIS A 148 21.39 9.41 8.40
CA HIS A 148 22.05 10.71 8.26
C HIS A 148 21.07 11.81 7.84
N LYS A 149 21.24 13.06 8.30
CA LYS A 149 20.33 14.18 8.01
C LYS A 149 20.19 14.50 6.51
N SER A 150 21.19 14.16 5.69
CA SER A 150 21.13 14.35 4.23
C SER A 150 20.02 13.54 3.57
N ALA A 151 19.51 12.49 4.23
CA ALA A 151 18.38 11.74 3.72
C ALA A 151 17.08 12.54 3.71
N LYS A 152 17.00 13.71 4.35
CA LYS A 152 15.81 14.56 4.31
C LYS A 152 15.60 15.14 2.91
N LEU A 153 14.40 14.98 2.35
CA LEU A 153 14.00 15.72 1.16
C LEU A 153 13.50 17.13 1.52
N PRO A 154 13.83 18.16 0.72
CA PRO A 154 13.47 19.54 1.02
C PRO A 154 11.97 19.75 0.80
N ILE A 155 11.23 19.98 1.89
CA ILE A 155 9.84 20.45 1.86
C ILE A 155 9.51 21.15 3.17
N ASP A 156 8.94 22.35 3.06
CA ASP A 156 8.84 23.30 4.17
C ASP A 156 7.74 22.92 5.19
N TRP A 157 6.78 22.10 4.77
CA TRP A 157 5.59 21.77 5.57
C TRP A 157 5.47 20.29 5.96
N ASP A 158 6.26 19.39 5.36
CA ASP A 158 6.25 17.96 5.69
C ASP A 158 7.61 17.48 6.19
N TYR A 159 7.64 17.07 7.46
CA TYR A 159 8.87 16.61 8.07
C TYR A 159 9.21 15.16 7.69
N SER A 160 8.30 14.38 7.11
CA SER A 160 8.45 12.92 7.03
C SER A 160 9.17 12.38 5.78
N HIS A 161 9.26 13.18 4.69
CA HIS A 161 9.82 12.70 3.42
C HIS A 161 11.34 12.53 3.42
N VAL A 162 11.79 11.39 2.89
CA VAL A 162 13.20 10.97 2.84
C VAL A 162 13.62 10.43 1.47
N SER A 163 14.90 10.54 1.14
CA SER A 163 15.47 10.09 -0.13
C SER A 163 15.88 8.61 -0.07
N LEU A 164 15.28 7.77 -0.92
CA LEU A 164 15.66 6.36 -1.15
C LEU A 164 17.14 6.22 -1.55
N MET A 165 17.67 7.18 -2.31
CA MET A 165 19.06 7.16 -2.74
C MET A 165 20.02 7.41 -1.58
N GLU A 166 19.68 8.33 -0.67
CA GLU A 166 20.47 8.55 0.54
C GLU A 166 20.36 7.38 1.51
N LEU A 167 19.19 6.76 1.63
CA LEU A 167 19.00 5.54 2.42
C LEU A 167 19.81 4.36 1.85
N ALA A 168 19.94 4.24 0.53
CA ALA A 168 20.74 3.19 -0.11
C ALA A 168 22.22 3.24 0.31
N ARG A 169 22.75 4.43 0.64
CA ARG A 169 24.14 4.59 1.11
C ARG A 169 24.40 3.80 2.40
N LEU A 170 23.38 3.58 3.23
CA LEU A 170 23.47 2.84 4.49
C LEU A 170 23.77 1.35 4.28
N ALA A 171 23.54 0.82 3.07
CA ALA A 171 23.89 -0.54 2.70
C ALA A 171 25.40 -0.76 2.54
N TYR A 172 26.18 0.33 2.42
CA TYR A 172 27.61 0.35 2.12
C TYR A 172 28.39 1.00 3.27
N LEU A 173 29.64 0.55 3.46
CA LEU A 173 30.46 0.94 4.60
C LEU A 173 30.64 2.47 4.73
N PRO A 174 31.01 3.23 3.68
CA PRO A 174 31.22 4.67 3.82
C PRO A 174 29.97 5.45 4.22
N GLY A 175 28.80 5.08 3.67
CA GLY A 175 27.53 5.73 4.01
C GLY A 175 27.11 5.44 5.45
N ARG A 176 27.32 4.20 5.89
CA ARG A 176 27.08 3.78 7.27
C ARG A 176 28.00 4.47 8.27
N GLU A 177 29.29 4.54 8.00
CA GLU A 177 30.25 5.24 8.86
C GLU A 177 29.91 6.72 9.01
N ALA A 178 29.53 7.38 7.91
CA ALA A 178 29.08 8.78 7.94
C ALA A 178 27.82 8.97 8.81
N ALA A 179 26.84 8.06 8.70
CA ALA A 179 25.63 8.11 9.53
C ALA A 179 25.94 7.88 11.02
N LEU A 180 26.80 6.92 11.34
CA LEU A 180 27.22 6.62 12.72
C LEU A 180 28.10 7.72 13.32
N LEU A 181 28.85 8.47 12.52
CA LEU A 181 29.57 9.65 13.01
C LEU A 181 28.61 10.74 13.50
N GLU A 182 27.48 10.92 12.81
CA GLU A 182 26.47 11.93 13.16
C GLU A 182 25.53 11.46 14.27
N SER A 183 25.21 10.16 14.33
CA SER A 183 24.34 9.57 15.34
C SER A 183 24.86 8.19 15.75
N PRO A 184 25.84 8.15 16.67
CA PRO A 184 26.53 6.91 17.01
C PRO A 184 25.68 5.97 17.86
N GLU A 185 24.70 6.49 18.60
CA GLU A 185 23.97 5.74 19.60
C GLU A 185 22.60 5.26 19.08
N PRO A 186 22.39 3.94 18.98
CA PRO A 186 21.07 3.37 18.72
C PRO A 186 20.10 3.66 19.87
N PHE A 187 18.82 3.84 19.55
CA PHE A 187 17.74 3.83 20.54
C PHE A 187 17.66 2.48 21.24
N VAL A 188 17.23 2.48 22.51
CA VAL A 188 16.86 1.26 23.22
C VAL A 188 15.66 0.64 22.50
N SER A 189 15.72 -0.66 22.21
CA SER A 189 14.61 -1.39 21.59
C SER A 189 13.36 -1.44 22.49
N GLU A 190 12.17 -1.46 21.88
CA GLU A 190 10.87 -1.49 22.58
C GLU A 190 10.45 -2.91 23.03
N GLY A 191 11.40 -3.73 23.48
CA GLY A 191 11.17 -5.12 23.89
C GLY A 191 11.70 -5.46 25.28
N PRO A 192 11.46 -6.68 25.76
CA PRO A 192 11.83 -7.12 27.10
C PRO A 192 13.35 -7.15 27.33
N ASN A 193 14.16 -7.25 26.28
CA ASN A 193 15.61 -7.29 26.42
C ASN A 193 16.24 -5.89 26.53
N ALA A 194 15.53 -4.83 26.11
CA ALA A 194 15.94 -3.43 26.20
C ALA A 194 17.38 -3.18 25.70
N VAL A 195 17.70 -3.69 24.50
CA VAL A 195 19.04 -3.68 23.93
C VAL A 195 19.36 -2.41 23.14
N ARG A 196 20.67 -2.11 23.01
CA ARG A 196 21.23 -1.13 22.06
C ARG A 196 22.17 -1.86 21.11
N ILE A 197 21.74 -2.04 19.86
CA ILE A 197 22.49 -2.82 18.87
C ILE A 197 22.72 -1.94 17.64
N PRO A 198 23.97 -1.79 17.17
CA PRO A 198 24.23 -1.06 15.94
C PRO A 198 23.56 -1.77 14.75
N PRO A 199 23.24 -1.05 13.66
CA PRO A 199 22.49 -1.62 12.54
C PRO A 199 23.10 -2.93 12.01
N ASP A 200 22.33 -3.89 11.52
CA ASP A 200 22.92 -5.13 11.01
C ASP A 200 23.61 -4.90 9.64
N HIS A 201 24.70 -5.62 9.35
CA HIS A 201 25.42 -5.54 8.07
C HIS A 201 24.86 -6.52 7.01
N HIS A 202 24.44 -7.70 7.47
CA HIS A 202 23.89 -8.79 6.68
C HIS A 202 22.43 -8.49 6.28
N LEU A 203 21.63 -7.96 7.22
CA LEU A 203 20.24 -7.54 7.02
C LEU A 203 20.09 -6.02 7.12
N LEU A 204 19.91 -5.33 5.99
CA LEU A 204 19.55 -3.92 6.00
C LEU A 204 18.10 -3.78 6.49
N CYS A 205 17.87 -3.05 7.57
CA CYS A 205 16.53 -2.89 8.17
C CYS A 205 16.17 -1.42 8.28
N LEU A 206 14.95 -1.03 7.88
CA LEU A 206 14.41 0.32 8.06
C LEU A 206 13.01 0.29 8.70
N ASP A 207 12.72 1.25 9.57
CA ASP A 207 11.48 1.26 10.35
C ASP A 207 10.22 1.58 9.55
N PHE A 208 10.22 2.60 8.69
CA PHE A 208 9.05 2.97 7.90
C PHE A 208 9.42 3.76 6.63
N LEU A 209 8.99 3.29 5.46
CA LEU A 209 9.36 3.86 4.15
C LEU A 209 8.18 4.38 3.31
N TYR A 210 7.02 4.60 3.90
CA TYR A 210 5.87 5.16 3.16
C TYR A 210 6.20 6.51 2.50
N TYR A 211 6.83 7.43 3.25
CA TYR A 211 7.24 8.75 2.75
C TYR A 211 8.58 8.76 2.02
N ALA A 212 9.14 7.60 1.69
CA ALA A 212 10.38 7.52 0.94
C ALA A 212 10.12 7.85 -0.54
N SER A 213 10.98 8.67 -1.12
CA SER A 213 10.93 9.11 -2.52
C SER A 213 12.35 9.21 -3.08
N ILE A 214 12.54 9.41 -4.38
CA ILE A 214 13.87 9.49 -5.00
C ILE A 214 14.35 10.94 -5.03
N LEU A 215 13.59 11.82 -5.69
CA LEU A 215 14.00 13.20 -5.97
C LEU A 215 13.22 14.22 -5.16
N GLN A 216 11.91 14.00 -4.98
CA GLN A 216 11.02 14.95 -4.32
C GLN A 216 9.87 14.25 -3.59
N PRO A 217 9.20 14.93 -2.64
CA PRO A 217 8.02 14.40 -1.97
C PRO A 217 6.87 14.04 -2.93
N PHE A 218 5.99 13.14 -2.47
CA PHE A 218 4.77 12.71 -3.16
C PHE A 218 4.97 12.14 -4.57
N GLU A 219 6.16 11.58 -4.87
CA GLU A 219 6.45 11.02 -6.20
C GLU A 219 5.56 9.83 -6.61
N TRP A 220 4.78 9.22 -5.71
CA TRP A 220 3.76 8.23 -6.10
C TRP A 220 2.77 8.77 -7.16
N ASP A 221 2.54 10.09 -7.15
CA ASP A 221 1.69 10.81 -8.11
C ASP A 221 2.42 11.14 -9.42
N ALA A 222 3.71 10.85 -9.53
CA ALA A 222 4.52 11.04 -10.74
C ALA A 222 4.72 9.74 -11.56
N GLU A 223 4.51 9.82 -12.87
CA GLU A 223 4.65 8.68 -13.81
C GLU A 223 6.07 8.10 -13.82
N TYR A 224 7.07 8.96 -13.62
CA TYR A 224 8.49 8.59 -13.65
C TYR A 224 8.99 7.94 -12.34
N PHE A 225 8.13 7.75 -11.34
CA PHE A 225 8.57 7.20 -10.06
C PHE A 225 9.01 5.74 -10.21
N LEU A 226 10.29 5.49 -9.96
CA LEU A 226 10.90 4.19 -10.26
C LEU A 226 10.32 3.04 -9.41
N PRO A 227 10.03 3.19 -8.10
CA PRO A 227 9.38 2.13 -7.34
C PRO A 227 8.03 1.71 -7.95
N TRP A 228 7.23 2.67 -8.45
CA TRP A 228 6.02 2.31 -9.19
C TRP A 228 6.34 1.60 -10.51
N SER A 229 7.08 2.24 -11.42
CA SER A 229 7.28 1.73 -12.78
C SER A 229 8.11 0.45 -12.87
N LYS A 230 8.95 0.13 -11.87
CA LYS A 230 9.78 -1.08 -11.84
C LYS A 230 9.19 -2.23 -11.02
N ILE A 231 8.29 -1.94 -10.09
CA ILE A 231 7.79 -2.91 -9.12
C ILE A 231 6.29 -2.80 -8.98
N GLY A 232 5.79 -1.61 -8.62
CA GLY A 232 4.37 -1.33 -8.40
C GLY A 232 3.47 -1.81 -9.54
N THR A 233 3.80 -1.46 -10.79
CA THR A 233 3.06 -1.89 -11.99
C THR A 233 3.02 -3.41 -12.18
N HIS A 234 3.96 -4.17 -11.60
CA HIS A 234 4.04 -5.63 -11.71
C HIS A 234 3.43 -6.36 -10.49
N THR A 235 2.98 -5.62 -9.48
CA THR A 235 2.35 -6.20 -8.28
C THR A 235 0.88 -6.56 -8.53
N HIS A 236 0.68 -7.58 -9.38
CA HIS A 236 -0.65 -8.09 -9.67
C HIS A 236 -1.22 -8.87 -8.47
N PHE A 237 -2.53 -8.79 -8.31
CA PHE A 237 -3.25 -9.61 -7.34
C PHE A 237 -3.13 -11.10 -7.65
N THR A 238 -3.26 -11.94 -6.63
CA THR A 238 -3.32 -13.39 -6.85
C THR A 238 -4.53 -13.77 -7.72
N PRO A 239 -4.49 -14.91 -8.44
CA PRO A 239 -5.65 -15.42 -9.16
C PRO A 239 -6.87 -15.58 -8.25
N ARG A 240 -6.66 -15.99 -6.99
CA ARG A 240 -7.75 -16.11 -6.00
C ARG A 240 -8.42 -14.77 -5.70
N MET A 241 -7.65 -13.70 -5.45
CA MET A 241 -8.23 -12.37 -5.21
C MET A 241 -8.96 -11.84 -6.44
N THR A 242 -8.40 -12.08 -7.63
CA THR A 242 -9.02 -11.68 -8.89
C THR A 242 -10.34 -12.41 -9.14
N SER A 243 -10.37 -13.74 -9.00
CA SER A 243 -11.60 -14.53 -9.13
C SER A 243 -12.66 -14.11 -8.12
N LEU A 244 -12.26 -13.85 -6.88
CA LEU A 244 -13.18 -13.41 -5.85
C LEU A 244 -13.83 -12.07 -6.21
N ALA A 245 -13.06 -11.08 -6.65
CA ALA A 245 -13.61 -9.80 -7.10
C ALA A 245 -14.52 -9.95 -8.33
N GLN A 246 -14.16 -10.84 -9.26
CA GLN A 246 -15.02 -11.17 -10.41
C GLN A 246 -16.36 -11.77 -9.97
N GLU A 247 -16.39 -12.66 -8.99
CA GLU A 247 -17.64 -13.21 -8.46
C GLU A 247 -18.56 -12.13 -7.88
N TYR A 248 -17.99 -11.14 -7.19
CA TYR A 248 -18.73 -9.99 -6.67
C TYR A 248 -19.27 -9.11 -7.81
N LEU A 249 -18.46 -8.83 -8.82
CA LEU A 249 -18.89 -8.07 -10.00
C LEU A 249 -19.97 -8.82 -10.80
N MET A 250 -19.87 -10.14 -10.94
CA MET A 250 -20.88 -10.96 -11.62
C MET A 250 -22.24 -10.84 -10.94
N ARG A 251 -22.29 -10.90 -9.61
CA ARG A 251 -23.52 -10.68 -8.84
C ARG A 251 -24.03 -9.24 -8.96
N LEU A 252 -23.12 -8.27 -8.91
CA LEU A 252 -23.43 -6.84 -9.04
C LEU A 252 -24.03 -6.49 -10.42
N PHE A 253 -23.54 -7.13 -11.48
CA PHE A 253 -24.02 -6.93 -12.85
C PHE A 253 -25.10 -7.92 -13.30
N HIS A 254 -25.46 -8.88 -12.45
CA HIS A 254 -26.42 -9.96 -12.75
C HIS A 254 -26.04 -10.78 -13.99
N VAL A 255 -24.77 -11.22 -14.06
CA VAL A 255 -24.24 -12.05 -15.15
C VAL A 255 -23.71 -13.39 -14.62
N ASP A 256 -23.80 -14.44 -15.45
CA ASP A 256 -23.45 -15.81 -15.05
C ASP A 256 -21.99 -16.20 -15.36
N ASN A 257 -21.31 -15.49 -16.26
CA ASN A 257 -19.91 -15.72 -16.59
C ASN A 257 -19.06 -14.47 -16.38
N LYS A 258 -17.79 -14.67 -16.01
CA LYS A 258 -16.83 -13.57 -15.81
C LYS A 258 -16.53 -12.81 -17.10
N GLU A 259 -16.62 -13.47 -18.25
CA GLU A 259 -16.46 -12.86 -19.57
C GLU A 259 -17.60 -11.91 -19.93
N ASP A 260 -18.75 -12.03 -19.25
CA ASP A 260 -19.93 -11.20 -19.46
C ASP A 260 -19.94 -9.94 -18.56
N ILE A 261 -18.95 -9.76 -17.67
CA ILE A 261 -18.79 -8.54 -16.88
C ILE A 261 -18.53 -7.38 -17.86
N PRO A 262 -19.42 -6.36 -17.94
CA PRO A 262 -19.23 -5.27 -18.88
C PRO A 262 -18.02 -4.41 -18.49
N PRO A 263 -17.37 -3.72 -19.44
CA PRO A 263 -16.45 -2.65 -19.11
C PRO A 263 -17.13 -1.60 -18.24
N PHE A 264 -16.46 -1.11 -17.20
CA PHE A 264 -17.03 -0.17 -16.24
C PHE A 264 -16.01 0.90 -15.83
N ILE A 265 -16.50 1.99 -15.24
CA ILE A 265 -15.69 3.02 -14.60
C ILE A 265 -15.73 2.79 -13.09
N SER A 266 -14.56 2.64 -12.48
CA SER A 266 -14.44 2.51 -11.04
C SER A 266 -14.38 3.88 -10.37
N VAL A 267 -15.08 4.04 -9.25
CA VAL A 267 -15.05 5.25 -8.44
C VAL A 267 -14.63 4.91 -7.02
N HIS A 268 -13.68 5.65 -6.47
CA HIS A 268 -13.27 5.53 -5.07
C HIS A 268 -13.38 6.88 -4.36
N LEU A 269 -14.30 6.95 -3.39
CA LEU A 269 -14.51 8.12 -2.55
C LEU A 269 -14.10 7.81 -1.10
N ARG A 270 -13.05 8.50 -0.63
CA ARG A 270 -12.57 8.39 0.76
C ARG A 270 -13.26 9.46 1.61
N HIS A 271 -14.38 9.10 2.22
CA HIS A 271 -15.26 10.03 2.92
C HIS A 271 -15.28 9.81 4.46
N GLY A 272 -15.02 8.59 4.91
CA GLY A 272 -15.12 8.19 6.32
C GLY A 272 -14.06 8.84 7.21
N ASP A 273 -12.84 8.33 7.19
CA ASP A 273 -11.78 8.78 8.11
C ASP A 273 -11.11 10.11 7.70
N PHE A 274 -11.27 10.52 6.44
CA PHE A 274 -10.72 11.77 5.90
C PHE A 274 -11.38 13.04 6.44
N LYS A 275 -12.47 12.92 7.20
CA LYS A 275 -13.14 14.06 7.85
C LYS A 275 -12.21 14.90 8.73
N GLY A 276 -11.14 14.31 9.27
CA GLY A 276 -10.14 15.01 10.07
C GLY A 276 -9.19 15.91 9.28
N THR A 277 -9.20 15.83 7.95
CA THR A 277 -8.39 16.68 7.06
C THR A 277 -9.13 17.97 6.64
N CYS A 278 -10.42 18.05 6.93
CA CYS A 278 -11.24 19.23 6.69
C CYS A 278 -10.78 20.41 7.56
N ALA A 279 -10.82 21.63 7.01
CA ALA A 279 -10.49 22.83 7.78
C ALA A 279 -11.48 23.00 8.97
N PRO A 280 -11.04 23.48 10.14
CA PRO A 280 -11.87 23.53 11.36
C PRO A 280 -13.22 24.27 11.24
N ASN A 281 -13.36 25.15 10.24
CA ASN A 281 -14.54 25.99 10.03
C ASN A 281 -15.35 25.60 8.77
N VAL A 282 -15.10 24.42 8.20
CA VAL A 282 -15.79 23.92 7.00
C VAL A 282 -16.63 22.71 7.40
N SER A 283 -17.92 22.71 7.09
CA SER A 283 -18.76 21.54 7.36
C SER A 283 -18.32 20.34 6.51
N LEU A 284 -18.61 19.10 6.94
CA LEU A 284 -18.23 17.91 6.15
C LEU A 284 -18.84 17.94 4.74
N LYS A 285 -20.07 18.43 4.62
CA LYS A 285 -20.76 18.61 3.33
C LYS A 285 -20.07 19.61 2.41
N GLU A 286 -19.44 20.64 2.97
CA GLU A 286 -18.68 21.65 2.22
C GLU A 286 -17.24 21.23 1.96
N CYS A 287 -16.69 20.39 2.83
CA CYS A 287 -15.33 19.88 2.73
C CYS A 287 -15.23 18.82 1.64
N PHE A 288 -16.10 17.81 1.69
CA PHE A 288 -16.07 16.71 0.74
C PHE A 288 -16.69 17.08 -0.59
N ALA A 289 -16.10 16.56 -1.67
CA ALA A 289 -16.65 16.76 -2.99
C ALA A 289 -18.03 16.08 -3.11
N PRO A 290 -19.09 16.83 -3.44
CA PRO A 290 -20.42 16.25 -3.53
C PRO A 290 -20.53 15.39 -4.80
N LEU A 291 -21.43 14.39 -4.79
CA LEU A 291 -21.62 13.46 -5.92
C LEU A 291 -21.83 14.15 -7.30
N PRO A 292 -22.50 15.32 -7.43
CA PRO A 292 -22.53 16.05 -8.70
C PRO A 292 -21.15 16.40 -9.27
N VAL A 293 -20.19 16.79 -8.43
CA VAL A 293 -18.81 17.11 -8.86
C VAL A 293 -18.10 15.85 -9.34
N VAL A 294 -18.25 14.75 -8.61
CA VAL A 294 -17.72 13.45 -9.01
C VAL A 294 -18.32 13.00 -10.36
N ALA A 295 -19.62 13.24 -10.56
CA ALA A 295 -20.30 12.90 -11.81
C ALA A 295 -19.73 13.66 -13.03
N VAL A 296 -19.30 14.92 -12.86
CA VAL A 296 -18.62 15.64 -13.95
C VAL A 296 -17.34 14.92 -14.37
N ARG A 297 -16.54 14.44 -13.42
CA ARG A 297 -15.31 13.67 -13.73
C ARG A 297 -15.62 12.32 -14.39
N VAL A 298 -16.71 11.68 -13.99
CA VAL A 298 -17.22 10.48 -14.66
C VAL A 298 -17.60 10.78 -16.10
N ASP A 299 -18.29 11.89 -16.37
CA ASP A 299 -18.70 12.29 -17.72
C ASP A 299 -17.50 12.62 -18.61
N GLU A 300 -16.46 13.28 -18.06
CA GLU A 300 -15.18 13.49 -18.75
C GLU A 300 -14.54 12.17 -19.19
N ILE A 301 -14.51 11.17 -18.29
CA ILE A 301 -13.97 9.84 -18.57
C ILE A 301 -14.84 9.10 -19.59
N GLN A 302 -16.17 9.15 -19.48
CA GLN A 302 -17.11 8.58 -20.46
C GLN A 302 -16.83 9.14 -21.86
N ALA A 303 -16.65 10.46 -21.97
CA ALA A 303 -16.35 11.11 -23.25
C ALA A 303 -14.99 10.69 -23.80
N GLU A 304 -13.95 10.64 -22.96
CA GLU A 304 -12.60 10.23 -23.37
C GLU A 304 -12.56 8.75 -23.82
N LEU A 305 -13.25 7.87 -23.10
CA LEU A 305 -13.35 6.45 -23.47
C LEU A 305 -14.22 6.26 -24.71
N GLY A 306 -15.36 6.94 -24.82
CA GLY A 306 -16.28 6.85 -25.95
C GLY A 306 -15.69 7.32 -27.29
N ALA A 307 -14.62 8.12 -27.26
CA ALA A 307 -13.84 8.46 -28.45
C ALA A 307 -12.99 7.29 -28.99
N ARG A 308 -12.85 6.19 -28.23
CA ARG A 308 -12.03 5.04 -28.60
C ARG A 308 -12.89 3.93 -29.21
N PRO A 309 -12.47 3.28 -30.31
CA PRO A 309 -13.30 2.31 -31.04
C PRO A 309 -13.85 1.15 -30.20
N GLN A 310 -13.10 0.68 -29.20
CA GLN A 310 -13.51 -0.44 -28.34
C GLN A 310 -14.64 -0.10 -27.36
N PHE A 311 -14.95 1.18 -27.17
CA PHE A 311 -16.05 1.66 -26.32
C PHE A 311 -17.15 2.33 -27.15
N GLN A 312 -17.28 1.96 -28.42
CA GLN A 312 -18.40 2.39 -29.26
C GLN A 312 -19.48 1.30 -29.31
N GLU A 313 -20.75 1.70 -29.22
CA GLU A 313 -21.88 0.80 -29.41
C GLU A 313 -22.00 0.35 -30.87
N VAL A 314 -22.73 -0.76 -31.07
CA VAL A 314 -23.13 -1.24 -32.40
C VAL A 314 -24.11 -0.22 -33.02
N GLY A 315 -23.56 0.75 -33.74
CA GLY A 315 -24.28 1.94 -34.22
C GLY A 315 -23.43 3.22 -34.27
N GLY A 316 -22.23 3.21 -33.68
CA GLY A 316 -21.23 4.28 -33.81
C GLY A 316 -21.33 5.40 -32.75
N GLY A 317 -22.16 5.23 -31.72
CA GLY A 317 -22.21 6.13 -30.55
C GLY A 317 -21.30 5.68 -29.40
N PRO A 318 -20.93 6.55 -28.46
CA PRO A 318 -20.15 6.17 -27.28
C PRO A 318 -20.97 5.26 -26.36
N ALA A 319 -20.40 4.13 -25.95
CA ALA A 319 -21.00 3.24 -24.96
C ALA A 319 -21.06 3.93 -23.60
N LYS A 320 -22.25 3.96 -23.00
CA LYS A 320 -22.42 4.47 -21.64
C LYS A 320 -21.98 3.41 -20.64
N LEU A 321 -20.78 3.54 -20.10
CA LEU A 321 -20.24 2.55 -19.17
C LEU A 321 -20.92 2.65 -17.79
N PRO A 322 -21.24 1.52 -17.14
CA PRO A 322 -21.71 1.51 -15.77
C PRO A 322 -20.62 2.00 -14.80
N ILE A 323 -21.07 2.52 -13.65
CA ILE A 323 -20.19 3.07 -12.61
C ILE A 323 -20.22 2.13 -11.41
N VAL A 324 -19.06 1.70 -10.96
CA VAL A 324 -18.90 0.89 -9.74
C VAL A 324 -18.16 1.71 -8.69
N LEU A 325 -18.88 2.14 -7.67
CA LEU A 325 -18.39 2.97 -6.58
C LEU A 325 -17.97 2.12 -5.38
N THR A 326 -16.87 2.54 -4.76
CA THR A 326 -16.35 2.02 -3.49
C THR A 326 -16.09 3.21 -2.56
N SER A 327 -16.39 3.06 -1.27
CA SER A 327 -16.27 4.12 -0.27
C SER A 327 -16.22 3.55 1.14
N ASP A 328 -15.58 4.27 2.05
CA ASP A 328 -15.63 4.01 3.49
C ASP A 328 -16.75 4.78 4.21
N GLU A 329 -17.68 5.38 3.46
CA GLU A 329 -18.90 6.02 3.98
C GLU A 329 -19.90 5.02 4.59
N GLN A 330 -20.51 5.41 5.70
CA GLN A 330 -21.53 4.67 6.43
C GLN A 330 -22.91 5.34 6.43
N ASP A 331 -23.02 6.60 5.98
CA ASP A 331 -24.30 7.33 5.91
C ASP A 331 -25.28 6.67 4.89
N PRO A 332 -26.41 6.12 5.35
CA PRO A 332 -27.40 5.50 4.45
C PRO A 332 -28.01 6.48 3.45
N GLU A 333 -28.19 7.76 3.82
CA GLU A 333 -28.78 8.77 2.92
C GLU A 333 -27.84 9.06 1.75
N TRP A 334 -26.52 9.08 2.01
CA TRP A 334 -25.52 9.23 0.96
C TRP A 334 -25.54 8.03 -0.01
N TRP A 335 -25.69 6.82 0.49
CA TRP A 335 -25.83 5.62 -0.34
C TRP A 335 -27.14 5.59 -1.14
N ASP A 336 -28.23 6.17 -0.61
CA ASP A 336 -29.46 6.39 -1.38
C ASP A 336 -29.24 7.36 -2.54
N ASP A 337 -28.48 8.43 -2.34
CA ASP A 337 -28.12 9.35 -3.41
C ASP A 337 -27.26 8.67 -4.49
N VAL A 338 -26.32 7.80 -4.10
CA VAL A 338 -25.55 6.96 -5.05
C VAL A 338 -26.47 6.06 -5.87
N ARG A 339 -27.41 5.35 -5.22
CA ARG A 339 -28.40 4.50 -5.90
C ARG A 339 -29.28 5.28 -6.87
N SER A 340 -29.73 6.48 -6.48
CA SER A 340 -30.59 7.33 -7.31
C SER A 340 -29.96 7.71 -8.65
N ARG A 341 -28.62 7.70 -8.73
CA ARG A 341 -27.84 7.96 -9.95
C ARG A 341 -27.65 6.73 -10.84
N GLY A 342 -28.08 5.56 -10.38
CA GLY A 342 -27.82 4.28 -11.05
C GLY A 342 -26.36 3.82 -10.92
N TRP A 343 -25.62 4.34 -9.95
CA TRP A 343 -24.26 3.87 -9.65
C TRP A 343 -24.35 2.61 -8.80
N LEU A 344 -23.52 1.62 -9.13
CA LEU A 344 -23.46 0.33 -8.48
C LEU A 344 -22.40 0.36 -7.37
N PHE A 345 -22.58 -0.42 -6.33
CA PHE A 345 -21.57 -0.62 -5.29
C PHE A 345 -21.75 -2.00 -4.66
N VAL A 346 -20.68 -2.55 -4.12
CA VAL A 346 -20.74 -3.80 -3.36
C VAL A 346 -21.17 -3.48 -1.93
N ASP A 347 -22.35 -3.95 -1.52
CA ASP A 347 -22.74 -3.88 -0.12
C ASP A 347 -22.05 -4.99 0.67
N HIS A 348 -20.93 -4.67 1.33
CA HIS A 348 -20.20 -5.60 2.18
C HIS A 348 -20.89 -5.90 3.52
N GLY A 349 -22.01 -5.24 3.83
CA GLY A 349 -22.74 -5.36 5.09
C GLY A 349 -23.53 -6.68 5.23
N PRO A 350 -24.08 -6.95 6.42
CA PRO A 350 -24.82 -8.18 6.71
C PRO A 350 -26.05 -8.40 5.83
N ASP A 351 -26.68 -7.32 5.37
CA ASP A 351 -27.88 -7.37 4.52
C ASP A 351 -27.56 -7.53 3.02
N GLY A 352 -26.28 -7.44 2.66
CA GLY A 352 -25.77 -7.62 1.30
C GLY A 352 -24.90 -8.88 1.17
N GLU A 353 -23.61 -8.68 0.90
CA GLU A 353 -22.64 -9.74 0.67
C GLU A 353 -22.12 -10.37 1.96
N ASP A 354 -22.30 -9.73 3.12
CA ASP A 354 -21.82 -10.18 4.43
C ASP A 354 -20.33 -10.62 4.40
N THR A 355 -19.53 -9.86 3.65
CA THR A 355 -18.16 -10.22 3.27
C THR A 355 -17.27 -10.45 4.49
N LYS A 356 -17.43 -9.60 5.51
CA LYS A 356 -16.63 -9.68 6.73
C LYS A 356 -16.85 -10.99 7.48
N ASN A 357 -18.09 -11.46 7.60
CA ASN A 357 -18.37 -12.70 8.32
C ASN A 357 -18.00 -13.93 7.48
N LYS A 358 -18.16 -13.86 6.16
CA LYS A 358 -17.83 -14.98 5.26
C LYS A 358 -16.32 -15.19 5.07
N LEU A 359 -15.55 -14.11 4.97
CA LEU A 359 -14.15 -14.15 4.53
C LEU A 359 -13.16 -13.52 5.53
N GLY A 360 -13.65 -12.68 6.45
CA GLY A 360 -12.84 -11.97 7.43
C GLY A 360 -12.71 -10.47 7.13
N ARG A 361 -12.20 -9.73 8.13
CA ARG A 361 -12.18 -8.26 8.15
C ARG A 361 -11.35 -7.59 7.06
N TRP A 362 -10.37 -8.29 6.50
CA TRP A 362 -9.52 -7.80 5.43
C TRP A 362 -10.18 -7.80 4.05
N TYR A 363 -11.13 -8.70 3.83
CA TYR A 363 -11.61 -8.97 2.49
C TYR A 363 -12.42 -7.85 1.85
N PRO A 364 -13.21 -7.03 2.58
CA PRO A 364 -13.86 -5.86 1.97
C PRO A 364 -12.85 -4.95 1.26
N VAL A 365 -11.78 -4.52 1.95
CA VAL A 365 -10.78 -3.62 1.35
C VAL A 365 -9.99 -4.28 0.21
N PHE A 366 -9.70 -5.58 0.29
CA PHE A 366 -9.02 -6.28 -0.80
C PHE A 366 -9.89 -6.42 -2.04
N ILE A 367 -11.16 -6.79 -1.88
CA ILE A 367 -12.10 -6.93 -2.99
C ILE A 367 -12.30 -5.58 -3.67
N ASP A 368 -12.57 -4.52 -2.90
CA ASP A 368 -12.72 -3.17 -3.43
C ASP A 368 -11.49 -2.73 -4.22
N ALA A 369 -10.28 -2.95 -3.70
CA ALA A 369 -9.06 -2.58 -4.39
C ALA A 369 -8.84 -3.35 -5.70
N VAL A 370 -9.26 -4.61 -5.76
CA VAL A 370 -9.23 -5.39 -7.01
C VAL A 370 -10.25 -4.83 -8.00
N ILE A 371 -11.50 -4.60 -7.56
CA ILE A 371 -12.57 -4.01 -8.40
C ILE A 371 -12.14 -2.64 -8.94
N GLN A 372 -11.56 -1.79 -8.11
CA GLN A 372 -11.06 -0.49 -8.54
C GLN A 372 -9.99 -0.60 -9.63
N SER A 373 -9.13 -1.62 -9.55
CA SER A 373 -8.05 -1.87 -10.53
C SER A 373 -8.56 -2.50 -11.84
N MET A 374 -9.80 -2.98 -11.87
CA MET A 374 -10.43 -3.60 -13.05
C MET A 374 -11.20 -2.60 -13.93
N GLY A 375 -11.45 -1.39 -13.44
CA GLY A 375 -12.15 -0.35 -14.20
C GLY A 375 -11.37 0.10 -15.43
N HIS A 376 -12.07 0.36 -16.53
CA HIS A 376 -11.49 0.93 -17.76
C HIS A 376 -11.37 2.46 -17.69
N GLY A 377 -12.01 3.06 -16.70
CA GLY A 377 -11.73 4.42 -16.24
C GLY A 377 -11.80 4.48 -14.72
N PHE A 378 -11.22 5.52 -14.13
CA PHE A 378 -11.16 5.67 -12.68
C PHE A 378 -11.35 7.11 -12.20
N VAL A 379 -12.26 7.31 -11.24
CA VAL A 379 -12.35 8.56 -10.48
C VAL A 379 -11.99 8.28 -9.02
N GLY A 380 -10.95 8.94 -8.51
CA GLY A 380 -10.50 8.76 -7.13
C GLY A 380 -10.60 10.04 -6.30
N THR A 381 -10.38 9.91 -4.99
CA THR A 381 -10.17 11.03 -4.07
C THR A 381 -8.70 11.44 -4.05
N TRP A 382 -8.40 12.71 -4.30
CA TRP A 382 -7.03 13.25 -4.20
C TRP A 382 -6.46 13.06 -2.79
N GLY A 383 -5.16 12.78 -2.68
CA GLY A 383 -4.49 12.55 -1.38
C GLY A 383 -4.76 11.18 -0.73
N SER A 384 -5.69 10.38 -1.24
CA SER A 384 -5.88 9.00 -0.78
C SER A 384 -4.93 8.05 -1.50
N THR A 385 -4.08 7.33 -0.75
CA THR A 385 -3.14 6.37 -1.35
C THR A 385 -3.82 5.17 -1.98
N MET A 386 -5.05 4.86 -1.56
CA MET A 386 -5.86 3.85 -2.23
C MET A 386 -6.28 4.34 -3.63
N SER A 387 -6.68 5.61 -3.76
CA SER A 387 -6.96 6.21 -5.07
C SER A 387 -5.72 6.25 -5.96
N VAL A 388 -4.55 6.62 -5.41
CA VAL A 388 -3.29 6.68 -6.16
C VAL A 388 -2.92 5.29 -6.72
N MET A 389 -3.00 4.25 -5.89
CA MET A 389 -2.73 2.88 -6.33
C MET A 389 -3.69 2.44 -7.44
N SER A 390 -5.00 2.68 -7.27
CA SER A 390 -6.02 2.26 -8.23
C SER A 390 -5.95 3.05 -9.54
N GLN A 391 -5.75 4.38 -9.48
CA GLN A 391 -5.48 5.22 -10.64
C GLN A 391 -4.34 4.65 -11.48
N ARG A 392 -3.20 4.40 -10.84
CA ARG A 392 -2.00 3.90 -11.50
C ARG A 392 -2.21 2.55 -12.18
N ARG A 393 -2.97 1.65 -11.54
CA ARG A 393 -3.31 0.35 -12.12
C ARG A 393 -4.25 0.50 -13.31
N VAL A 394 -5.23 1.39 -13.26
CA VAL A 394 -6.11 1.65 -14.41
C VAL A 394 -5.32 2.25 -15.57
N GLU A 395 -4.41 3.20 -15.31
CA GLU A 395 -3.50 3.76 -16.31
C GLU A 395 -2.61 2.67 -16.94
N ASP A 396 -1.95 1.85 -16.13
CA ASP A 396 -0.94 0.92 -16.64
C ASP A 396 -1.52 -0.40 -17.16
N TRP A 397 -2.51 -0.97 -16.46
CA TRP A 397 -3.07 -2.28 -16.79
C TRP A 397 -4.19 -2.19 -17.81
N GLN A 398 -5.06 -1.17 -17.71
CA GLN A 398 -6.23 -1.03 -18.59
C GLN A 398 -6.03 0.03 -19.68
N LYS A 399 -4.96 0.82 -19.61
CA LYS A 399 -4.76 2.01 -20.44
C LYS A 399 -5.96 2.96 -20.33
N GLY A 400 -6.56 3.00 -19.14
CA GLY A 400 -7.81 3.72 -18.86
C GLY A 400 -7.59 5.20 -18.59
N ALA A 401 -8.69 5.96 -18.70
CA ALA A 401 -8.71 7.38 -18.35
C ALA A 401 -8.95 7.56 -16.84
N THR A 402 -8.22 8.47 -16.20
CA THR A 402 -8.29 8.64 -14.74
C THR A 402 -8.43 10.10 -14.33
N ARG A 403 -9.14 10.37 -13.24
CA ARG A 403 -9.27 11.70 -12.63
C ARG A 403 -9.22 11.56 -11.10
N LEU A 404 -8.66 12.56 -10.43
CA LEU A 404 -8.75 12.69 -8.98
C LEU A 404 -9.56 13.93 -8.63
N VAL A 405 -10.54 13.75 -7.75
CA VAL A 405 -11.40 14.82 -7.24
C VAL A 405 -10.74 15.42 -6.01
N ARG A 406 -10.61 16.74 -6.00
CA ARG A 406 -10.11 17.53 -4.87
C ARG A 406 -11.22 17.82 -3.86
N PHE A 407 -10.82 18.04 -2.61
CA PHE A 407 -11.70 18.30 -1.49
C PHE A 407 -10.95 19.11 -0.42
N GLY A 408 -11.64 19.52 0.64
CA GLY A 408 -11.09 20.25 1.79
C GLY A 408 -11.74 21.62 2.02
N TYR A 409 -12.30 22.22 0.98
CA TYR A 409 -13.02 23.49 1.03
C TYR A 409 -14.03 23.60 -0.14
N PRO A 410 -15.05 24.48 -0.04
CA PRO A 410 -16.00 24.71 -1.12
C PRO A 410 -15.31 25.10 -2.43
N GLY A 411 -15.64 24.39 -3.50
CA GLY A 411 -15.07 24.65 -4.82
C GLY A 411 -13.63 24.17 -4.99
N ALA A 412 -13.12 23.30 -4.11
CA ALA A 412 -11.76 22.75 -4.22
C ALA A 412 -11.50 22.03 -5.56
N ASP A 413 -12.55 21.52 -6.20
CA ASP A 413 -12.49 20.84 -7.50
C ASP A 413 -13.12 21.66 -8.64
N ASP A 414 -13.52 22.93 -8.40
CA ASP A 414 -14.12 23.76 -9.44
C ASP A 414 -13.15 23.96 -10.61
N HIS A 415 -13.68 23.84 -11.83
CA HIS A 415 -12.94 23.82 -13.10
C HIS A 415 -13.20 25.07 -13.94
#